data_AF-A0A818DZZ2-F1
#
_entry.id   AF-A0A818DZZ2-F1
#
_cell.length_a   1.000
_cell.length_b   1.000
_cell.length_c   1.000
_cell.angle_alpha   90.00
_cell.angle_beta   90.00
_cell.angle_gamma   90.00
#
_symmetry.space_group_name_H-M   'P 1'
#
loop_
_entity.id
_entity.type
_entity.pdbx_description
1 polymer ?
#
loop_
_entity_poly.entity_id
_entity_poly.type
_entity_poly.pdbx_seq_one_letter_code
_entity_poly.pdbx_strand_id
1 'polypeptide(L)'
;MEKNEYALDYILQAEYNLLRKQIIPGIIVIPSGKSNLIWNGVHFISQGPYEGGVFRFLIIIPNTFPDNDSPQVLFTSSVYHPQINPHTGELDIKRYFPVWKRNGHHLWQVLRYIRRIFQKIETINAVNSEAAHLYEHDPGAFLLKVSECVNQSKDNLYIPDSTTADDPHAIGLNRVIFHPYTFKQLNEIVQARLGPDLSSLFDKDALDLICRKVSSISGDVRRVLQICSQTLDMAQLDKLSNKVTLEHVQKTFERLYTSTRTIFIRNLNPTQRKVLEAIQDELSYGKGREITTISAIYDRLDKKEYSFTDVRRICAQLSACGLLLLDKSSNSIARQSVRLSMPIHLLIFALKNNN
;
A
#
# COMPACT_ATOMS: atom_id res chain seq x y z
N MET A 1 -33.42 -44.10 9.62
CA MET A 1 -32.64 -43.09 8.88
C MET A 1 -31.94 -42.12 9.82
N GLU A 2 -32.61 -41.60 10.86
CA GLU A 2 -32.02 -40.65 11.84
C GLU A 2 -30.73 -41.12 12.54
N LYS A 3 -30.57 -42.41 12.89
CA LYS A 3 -29.36 -42.91 13.57
C LYS A 3 -28.05 -42.77 12.75
N ASN A 4 -28.13 -42.69 11.42
CA ASN A 4 -26.94 -42.58 10.57
C ASN A 4 -26.48 -41.12 10.41
N GLU A 5 -27.42 -40.18 10.51
CA GLU A 5 -27.18 -38.73 10.38
C GLU A 5 -26.37 -38.19 11.56
N TYR A 6 -26.73 -38.58 12.79
CA TYR A 6 -25.95 -38.21 13.99
C TYR A 6 -24.52 -38.77 14.00
N ALA A 7 -24.31 -39.94 13.40
CA ALA A 7 -22.98 -40.53 13.29
C ALA A 7 -22.11 -39.74 12.30
N LEU A 8 -22.70 -39.31 11.18
CA LEU A 8 -22.02 -38.49 10.18
C LEU A 8 -21.63 -37.12 10.75
N ASP A 9 -22.54 -36.43 11.45
CA ASP A 9 -22.23 -35.15 12.07
C ASP A 9 -21.06 -35.23 13.06
N TYR A 10 -20.99 -36.30 13.86
CA TYR A 10 -19.85 -36.52 14.76
C TYR A 10 -18.53 -36.69 14.01
N ILE A 11 -18.55 -37.44 12.90
CA ILE A 11 -17.38 -37.62 12.03
C ILE A 11 -16.93 -36.28 11.43
N LEU A 12 -17.87 -35.48 10.93
CA LEU A 12 -17.57 -34.17 10.35
C LEU A 12 -17.02 -33.19 11.39
N GLN A 13 -17.56 -33.22 12.61
CA GLN A 13 -17.03 -32.42 13.72
C GLN A 13 -15.61 -32.86 14.09
N ALA A 14 -15.32 -34.16 14.09
CA ALA A 14 -13.98 -34.69 14.31
C ALA A 14 -13.01 -34.26 13.19
N GLU A 15 -13.42 -34.34 11.93
CA GLU A 15 -12.65 -33.84 10.77
C GLU A 15 -12.33 -32.35 10.90
N TYR A 16 -13.32 -31.53 11.27
CA TYR A 16 -13.12 -30.10 11.44
C TYR A 16 -12.14 -29.78 12.60
N ASN A 17 -12.23 -30.52 13.70
CA ASN A 17 -11.29 -30.39 14.81
C ASN A 17 -9.86 -30.81 14.42
N LEU A 18 -9.71 -31.82 13.55
CA LEU A 18 -8.42 -32.19 12.98
C LEU A 18 -7.88 -31.08 12.07
N LEU A 19 -8.72 -30.53 11.19
CA LEU A 19 -8.37 -29.41 10.31
C LEU A 19 -7.88 -28.20 11.11
N ARG A 20 -8.56 -27.82 12.20
CA ARG A 20 -8.15 -26.70 13.06
C ARG A 20 -6.77 -26.89 13.70
N LYS A 21 -6.34 -28.14 13.90
CA LYS A 21 -4.98 -28.47 14.38
C LYS A 21 -3.94 -28.43 13.26
N GLN A 22 -4.35 -28.62 12.02
CA GLN A 22 -3.47 -28.57 10.85
C GLN A 22 -3.40 -27.12 10.33
N ILE A 23 -2.27 -26.45 10.57
CA ILE A 23 -2.05 -25.11 9.99
C ILE A 23 -1.70 -25.27 8.51
N ILE A 24 -2.63 -24.92 7.63
CA ILE A 24 -2.41 -24.88 6.18
C ILE A 24 -2.31 -23.41 5.75
N PRO A 25 -1.10 -22.89 5.48
CA PRO A 25 -0.92 -21.47 5.22
C PRO A 25 -1.72 -21.02 3.99
N GLY A 26 -2.37 -19.86 4.13
CA GLY A 26 -3.14 -19.24 3.06
C GLY A 26 -4.46 -19.93 2.72
N ILE A 27 -4.95 -20.90 3.51
CA ILE A 27 -6.27 -21.51 3.32
C ILE A 27 -7.10 -21.31 4.59
N ILE A 28 -8.32 -20.79 4.42
CA ILE A 28 -9.33 -20.67 5.48
C ILE A 28 -10.54 -21.49 5.06
N VAL A 29 -11.06 -22.32 5.96
CA VAL A 29 -12.23 -23.16 5.69
C VAL A 29 -13.15 -23.18 6.90
N ILE A 30 -14.45 -23.03 6.66
CA ILE A 30 -15.51 -23.02 7.68
C ILE A 30 -16.72 -23.82 7.16
N PRO A 31 -17.30 -24.75 7.95
CA PRO A 31 -18.55 -25.41 7.60
C PRO A 31 -19.70 -24.40 7.40
N SER A 32 -20.52 -24.62 6.38
CA SER A 32 -21.70 -23.81 6.10
C SER A 32 -22.67 -23.80 7.28
N GLY A 33 -23.33 -22.66 7.52
CA GLY A 33 -24.41 -22.57 8.50
C GLY A 33 -25.69 -23.28 8.07
N LYS A 34 -25.80 -23.64 6.78
CA LYS A 34 -26.96 -24.33 6.19
C LYS A 34 -26.81 -25.85 6.18
N SER A 35 -25.59 -26.37 6.02
CA SER A 35 -25.33 -27.80 5.97
C SER A 35 -23.89 -28.12 6.36
N ASN A 36 -23.71 -29.08 7.28
CA ASN A 36 -22.38 -29.56 7.68
C ASN A 36 -21.62 -30.28 6.56
N LEU A 37 -22.32 -30.64 5.48
CA LEU A 37 -21.75 -31.32 4.30
C LEU A 37 -21.14 -30.34 3.30
N ILE A 38 -21.37 -29.04 3.48
CA ILE A 38 -20.81 -28.01 2.59
C ILE A 38 -19.85 -27.17 3.41
N TRP A 39 -18.58 -27.15 3.03
CA TRP A 39 -17.59 -26.31 3.69
C TRP A 39 -17.14 -25.19 2.76
N ASN A 40 -17.24 -23.96 3.23
CA ASN A 40 -16.82 -22.75 2.53
C ASN A 40 -15.32 -22.56 2.72
N GLY A 41 -14.58 -22.39 1.64
CA GLY A 41 -13.13 -22.22 1.63
C GLY A 41 -12.67 -20.97 0.89
N VAL A 42 -11.59 -20.36 1.36
CA VAL A 42 -10.88 -19.26 0.68
C VAL A 42 -9.38 -19.56 0.68
N HIS A 43 -8.77 -19.53 -0.51
CA HIS A 43 -7.33 -19.70 -0.70
C HIS A 43 -6.67 -18.38 -1.11
N PHE A 44 -5.83 -17.84 -0.21
CA PHE A 44 -4.91 -16.74 -0.45
C PHE A 44 -3.59 -17.29 -0.98
N ILE A 45 -3.24 -16.91 -2.21
CA ILE A 45 -2.00 -17.34 -2.85
C ILE A 45 -0.94 -16.25 -2.69
N SER A 46 0.19 -16.62 -2.09
CA SER A 46 1.27 -15.67 -1.77
C SER A 46 2.53 -15.85 -2.63
N GLN A 47 2.57 -16.86 -3.50
CA GLN A 47 3.77 -17.22 -4.28
C GLN A 47 3.35 -17.89 -5.60
N GLY A 48 4.24 -17.84 -6.59
CA GLY A 48 4.03 -18.48 -7.89
C GLY A 48 3.22 -17.63 -8.86
N PRO A 49 2.79 -18.18 -10.00
CA PRO A 49 2.15 -17.40 -11.07
C PRO A 49 0.80 -16.79 -10.66
N TYR A 50 0.16 -17.32 -9.62
CA TYR A 50 -1.13 -16.85 -9.09
C TYR A 50 -0.97 -15.92 -7.86
N GLU A 51 0.22 -15.36 -7.63
CA GLU A 51 0.49 -14.50 -6.47
C GLU A 51 -0.50 -13.33 -6.34
N GLY A 52 -1.02 -13.15 -5.13
CA GLY A 52 -2.03 -12.14 -4.80
C GLY A 52 -3.46 -12.56 -5.16
N GLY A 53 -3.66 -13.74 -5.75
CA GLY A 53 -5.00 -14.29 -6.01
C GLY A 53 -5.73 -14.69 -4.72
N VAL A 54 -7.05 -14.48 -4.70
CA VAL A 54 -7.92 -14.88 -3.59
C VAL A 54 -9.08 -15.70 -4.13
N PHE A 55 -8.94 -17.02 -4.12
CA PHE A 55 -9.91 -17.91 -4.74
C PHE A 55 -10.82 -18.58 -3.73
N ARG A 56 -12.13 -18.40 -3.91
CA ARG A 56 -13.18 -19.03 -3.12
C ARG A 56 -13.51 -20.40 -3.71
N PHE A 57 -13.77 -21.37 -2.83
CA PHE A 57 -14.14 -22.73 -3.20
C PHE A 57 -15.08 -23.35 -2.18
N LEU A 58 -15.78 -24.40 -2.57
CA LEU A 58 -16.65 -25.22 -1.75
C LEU A 58 -16.11 -26.63 -1.68
N ILE A 59 -16.21 -27.26 -0.52
CA ILE A 59 -16.06 -28.71 -0.37
C ILE A 59 -17.45 -29.28 -0.15
N ILE A 60 -17.90 -30.12 -1.07
CA ILE A 60 -19.18 -30.83 -0.98
C ILE A 60 -18.87 -32.26 -0.55
N ILE A 61 -19.29 -32.59 0.66
CA ILE A 61 -19.04 -33.88 1.31
C ILE A 61 -20.26 -34.78 1.05
N PRO A 62 -20.06 -36.01 0.54
CA PRO A 62 -21.18 -36.90 0.24
C PRO A 62 -21.83 -37.41 1.53
N ASN A 63 -23.13 -37.72 1.48
CA ASN A 63 -23.88 -38.31 2.61
C ASN A 63 -23.36 -39.70 3.02
N THR A 64 -22.61 -40.35 2.14
CA THR A 64 -21.95 -41.65 2.34
C THR A 64 -20.58 -41.50 2.99
N PHE A 65 -20.09 -40.28 3.23
CA PHE A 65 -18.79 -40.05 3.86
C PHE A 65 -18.72 -40.75 5.23
N PRO A 66 -17.60 -41.37 5.60
CA PRO A 66 -16.32 -41.45 4.90
C PRO A 66 -16.16 -42.70 3.99
N ASP A 67 -17.26 -43.38 3.63
CA ASP A 67 -17.22 -44.66 2.94
C ASP A 67 -17.19 -44.48 1.41
N ASN A 68 -16.07 -44.87 0.79
CA ASN A 68 -15.80 -45.01 -0.66
C ASN A 68 -16.00 -43.79 -1.59
N ASP A 69 -16.74 -42.77 -1.19
CA ASP A 69 -16.96 -41.55 -1.97
C ASP A 69 -16.09 -40.40 -1.47
N SER A 70 -15.32 -39.80 -2.38
CA SER A 70 -14.47 -38.64 -2.09
C SER A 70 -15.29 -37.33 -2.09
N PRO A 71 -14.91 -36.32 -1.29
CA PRO A 71 -15.55 -35.01 -1.37
C PRO A 71 -15.31 -34.35 -2.74
N GLN A 72 -16.23 -33.51 -3.19
CA GLN A 72 -16.01 -32.68 -4.38
C GLN A 72 -15.47 -31.31 -3.98
N VAL A 73 -14.55 -30.76 -4.77
CA VAL A 73 -14.01 -29.42 -4.58
C VAL A 73 -14.39 -28.55 -5.77
N LEU A 74 -15.12 -27.47 -5.52
CA LEU A 74 -15.68 -26.59 -6.53
C LEU A 74 -15.20 -25.16 -6.31
N PHE A 75 -14.42 -24.61 -7.22
CA PHE A 75 -14.04 -23.19 -7.18
C PHE A 75 -15.23 -22.33 -7.63
N THR A 76 -15.69 -21.44 -6.74
CA THR A 76 -16.72 -20.44 -7.06
C THR A 76 -16.11 -19.23 -7.76
N SER A 77 -14.84 -18.94 -7.48
CA SER A 77 -14.06 -17.99 -8.28
C SER A 77 -13.67 -18.61 -9.63
N SER A 78 -13.63 -17.80 -10.69
CA SER A 78 -13.07 -18.24 -11.97
C SER A 78 -11.55 -18.43 -11.82
N VAL A 79 -11.06 -19.65 -12.05
CA VAL A 79 -9.63 -19.99 -11.94
C VAL A 79 -9.18 -20.63 -13.25
N TYR A 80 -8.21 -20.01 -13.92
CA TYR A 80 -7.58 -20.59 -15.09
C TYR A 80 -6.40 -21.48 -14.67
N HIS A 81 -6.60 -22.79 -14.55
CA HIS A 81 -5.58 -23.73 -14.07
C HIS A 81 -5.69 -25.12 -14.73
N PRO A 82 -4.58 -25.83 -15.06
CA PRO A 82 -4.62 -27.13 -15.73
C PRO A 82 -5.46 -28.21 -15.04
N GLN A 83 -5.49 -28.22 -13.70
CA GLN A 83 -6.21 -29.22 -12.90
C GLN A 83 -7.65 -28.82 -12.53
N ILE A 84 -8.12 -27.63 -12.95
CA ILE A 84 -9.46 -27.13 -12.63
C ILE A 84 -10.27 -27.06 -13.93
N ASN A 85 -11.48 -27.60 -13.90
CA ASN A 85 -12.38 -27.52 -15.04
C ASN A 85 -12.78 -26.04 -15.29
N PRO A 86 -12.55 -25.50 -16.50
CA PRO A 86 -12.80 -24.07 -16.77
C PRO A 86 -14.29 -23.71 -16.79
N HIS A 87 -15.19 -24.67 -17.01
CA HIS A 87 -16.63 -24.44 -17.10
C HIS A 87 -17.35 -24.69 -15.76
N THR A 88 -16.97 -25.77 -15.07
CA THR A 88 -17.63 -26.13 -13.81
C THR A 88 -16.92 -25.56 -12.59
N GLY A 89 -15.62 -25.28 -12.66
CA GLY A 89 -14.79 -24.94 -11.50
C GLY A 89 -14.40 -26.15 -10.64
N GLU A 90 -14.76 -27.36 -11.05
CA GLU A 90 -14.44 -28.58 -10.31
C GLU A 90 -12.94 -28.89 -10.39
N LEU A 91 -12.32 -29.14 -9.24
CA LEU A 91 -10.96 -29.62 -9.13
C LEU A 91 -10.93 -31.15 -9.17
N ASP A 92 -10.12 -31.71 -10.07
CA ASP A 92 -9.88 -33.15 -10.08
C ASP A 92 -9.00 -33.58 -8.90
N ILE A 93 -9.66 -34.08 -7.85
CA ILE A 93 -9.01 -34.67 -6.68
C ILE A 93 -8.74 -36.17 -6.84
N LYS A 94 -9.37 -36.86 -7.81
CA LYS A 94 -9.24 -38.31 -7.99
C LYS A 94 -7.83 -38.69 -8.41
N ARG A 95 -7.11 -37.77 -9.04
CA ARG A 95 -5.67 -37.94 -9.31
C ARG A 95 -4.84 -38.18 -8.06
N TYR A 96 -5.14 -37.48 -6.95
CA TYR A 96 -4.43 -37.65 -5.68
C TYR A 96 -5.13 -38.66 -4.76
N PHE A 97 -6.44 -38.82 -4.90
CA PHE A 97 -7.26 -39.77 -4.14
C PHE A 97 -8.06 -40.69 -5.09
N PRO A 98 -7.42 -41.66 -5.79
CA PRO A 98 -8.13 -42.51 -6.77
C PRO A 98 -9.23 -43.36 -6.15
N VAL A 99 -9.03 -43.81 -4.90
CA VAL A 99 -10.02 -44.50 -4.09
C VAL A 99 -10.00 -43.85 -2.70
N TRP A 100 -11.15 -43.36 -2.24
CA TRP A 100 -11.26 -42.76 -0.91
C TRP A 100 -11.18 -43.83 0.17
N LYS A 101 -10.29 -43.66 1.16
CA LYS A 101 -10.05 -44.63 2.23
C LYS A 101 -10.41 -44.03 3.58
N ARG A 102 -11.45 -44.58 4.22
CA ARG A 102 -11.96 -44.14 5.55
C ARG A 102 -10.87 -43.92 6.60
N ASN A 103 -9.90 -44.83 6.69
CA ASN A 103 -8.87 -44.79 7.74
C ASN A 103 -7.56 -44.10 7.31
N GLY A 104 -7.48 -43.62 6.07
CA GLY A 104 -6.24 -43.05 5.53
C GLY A 104 -6.39 -41.63 4.99
N HIS A 105 -7.60 -41.25 4.58
CA HIS A 105 -7.88 -39.96 3.94
C HIS A 105 -8.75 -39.07 4.82
N HIS A 106 -8.38 -37.80 4.86
CA HIS A 106 -9.03 -36.77 5.67
C HIS A 106 -9.20 -35.49 4.86
N LEU A 107 -10.16 -34.64 5.24
CA LEU A 107 -10.46 -33.41 4.51
C LEU A 107 -9.28 -32.42 4.52
N TRP A 108 -8.45 -32.43 5.56
CA TRP A 108 -7.23 -31.59 5.59
C TRP A 108 -6.21 -31.99 4.52
N GLN A 109 -6.18 -33.25 4.07
CA GLN A 109 -5.30 -33.67 2.97
C GLN A 109 -5.78 -33.11 1.63
N VAL A 110 -7.09 -33.00 1.44
CA VAL A 110 -7.70 -32.33 0.28
C VAL A 110 -7.25 -30.87 0.23
N LEU A 111 -7.25 -30.17 1.38
CA LEU A 111 -6.74 -28.80 1.46
C LEU A 111 -5.25 -28.67 1.14
N ARG A 112 -4.43 -29.64 1.57
CA ARG A 112 -3.01 -29.68 1.19
C ARG A 112 -2.84 -29.89 -0.31
N TYR A 113 -3.69 -30.70 -0.93
CA TYR A 113 -3.69 -30.88 -2.38
C TYR A 113 -4.09 -29.59 -3.11
N ILE A 114 -5.16 -28.90 -2.65
CA ILE A 114 -5.55 -27.58 -3.16
C ILE A 114 -4.37 -26.59 -3.10
N ARG A 115 -3.63 -26.54 -1.99
CA ARG A 115 -2.43 -25.69 -1.92
C ARG A 115 -1.34 -26.12 -2.90
N ARG A 116 -1.11 -27.43 -3.05
CA ARG A 116 -0.02 -27.99 -3.86
C ARG A 116 -0.16 -27.65 -5.34
N ILE A 117 -1.37 -27.71 -5.90
CA ILE A 117 -1.58 -27.49 -7.34
C ILE A 117 -1.15 -26.09 -7.79
N PHE A 118 -1.34 -25.07 -6.95
CA PHE A 118 -0.91 -23.70 -7.25
C PHE A 118 0.60 -23.46 -7.04
N GLN A 119 1.25 -24.29 -6.20
CA GLN A 119 2.69 -24.21 -5.98
C GLN A 119 3.49 -24.95 -7.06
N LYS A 120 2.97 -26.09 -7.51
CA LYS A 120 3.59 -26.91 -8.54
C LYS A 120 2.53 -27.28 -9.58
N ILE A 121 2.57 -26.58 -10.70
CA ILE A 121 1.69 -26.84 -11.84
C ILE A 121 2.12 -28.15 -12.49
N GLU A 122 1.18 -29.07 -12.61
CA GLU A 122 1.35 -30.35 -13.32
C GLU A 122 0.44 -30.35 -14.55
N THR A 123 1.00 -30.73 -15.71
CA THR A 123 0.33 -30.68 -17.02
C THR A 123 -0.13 -32.05 -17.53
N ILE A 124 0.48 -33.12 -17.03
CA ILE A 124 0.11 -34.51 -17.35
C ILE A 124 -1.36 -34.73 -17.01
N ASN A 125 -2.17 -35.27 -17.92
CA ASN A 125 -3.60 -35.54 -17.71
C ASN A 125 -4.38 -34.34 -17.14
N ALA A 126 -4.10 -33.13 -17.62
CA ALA A 126 -4.81 -31.92 -17.21
C ALA A 126 -6.29 -31.96 -17.65
N VAL A 127 -7.17 -31.54 -16.73
CA VAL A 127 -8.60 -31.35 -17.01
C VAL A 127 -8.80 -30.20 -17.99
N ASN A 128 -8.01 -29.14 -17.82
CA ASN A 128 -7.92 -28.04 -18.76
C ASN A 128 -6.69 -28.23 -19.66
N SER A 129 -6.90 -28.90 -20.79
CA SER A 129 -5.85 -29.18 -21.78
C SER A 129 -5.29 -27.91 -22.42
N GLU A 130 -6.11 -26.87 -22.57
CA GLU A 130 -5.69 -25.56 -23.10
C GLU A 130 -4.67 -24.90 -22.16
N ALA A 131 -4.99 -24.83 -20.86
CA ALA A 131 -4.08 -24.27 -19.86
C ALA A 131 -2.77 -25.05 -19.74
N ALA A 132 -2.83 -26.38 -19.87
CA ALA A 132 -1.63 -27.23 -19.89
C ALA A 132 -0.77 -26.96 -21.14
N HIS A 133 -1.40 -26.89 -22.31
CA HIS A 133 -0.69 -26.60 -23.57
C HIS A 133 -0.03 -25.22 -23.54
N LEU A 134 -0.74 -24.18 -23.08
CA LEU A 134 -0.17 -22.84 -22.93
C LEU A 134 0.98 -22.83 -21.92
N TYR A 135 0.85 -23.53 -20.79
CA TYR A 135 1.94 -23.59 -19.80
C TYR A 135 3.23 -24.18 -20.37
N GLU A 136 3.13 -25.18 -21.26
CA GLU A 136 4.29 -25.85 -21.87
C GLU A 136 4.88 -25.11 -23.09
N HIS A 137 4.02 -24.55 -23.94
CA HIS A 137 4.41 -24.03 -25.26
C HIS A 137 4.44 -22.49 -25.33
N ASP A 138 3.63 -21.81 -24.52
CA ASP A 138 3.56 -20.33 -24.47
C ASP A 138 3.29 -19.81 -23.05
N PRO A 139 4.34 -19.75 -22.20
CA PRO A 139 4.22 -19.25 -20.84
C PRO A 139 3.73 -17.80 -20.77
N GLY A 140 3.95 -16.98 -21.80
CA GLY A 140 3.51 -15.59 -21.85
C GLY A 140 1.99 -15.49 -21.91
N ALA A 141 1.36 -16.21 -22.84
CA ALA A 141 -0.10 -16.28 -22.95
C ALA A 141 -0.74 -16.91 -21.71
N PHE A 142 -0.10 -17.95 -21.14
CA PHE A 142 -0.56 -18.55 -19.88
C PHE A 142 -0.60 -17.51 -18.74
N LEU A 143 0.48 -16.74 -18.55
CA LEU A 143 0.54 -15.73 -17.49
C LEU A 143 -0.48 -14.60 -17.69
N LEU A 144 -0.81 -14.23 -18.93
CA LEU A 144 -1.87 -13.27 -19.20
C LEU A 144 -3.23 -13.79 -18.69
N LYS A 145 -3.57 -15.04 -19.00
CA LYS A 145 -4.81 -15.68 -18.51
C LYS A 145 -4.85 -15.84 -17.00
N VAL A 146 -3.71 -16.17 -16.38
CA VAL A 146 -3.59 -16.23 -14.93
C VAL A 146 -3.78 -14.83 -14.32
N SER A 147 -3.18 -13.79 -14.88
CA SER A 147 -3.35 -12.41 -14.42
C SER A 147 -4.81 -11.96 -14.50
N GLU A 148 -5.54 -12.31 -15.57
CA GLU A 148 -6.98 -12.06 -15.70
C GLU A 148 -7.76 -12.64 -14.52
N CYS A 149 -7.55 -13.92 -14.20
CA CYS A 149 -8.29 -14.57 -13.10
C CYS A 149 -7.87 -14.04 -11.71
N VAL A 150 -6.59 -13.71 -11.51
CA VAL A 150 -6.10 -13.08 -10.27
C VAL A 150 -6.74 -11.70 -10.06
N ASN A 151 -6.81 -10.87 -11.10
CA ASN A 151 -7.43 -9.54 -10.98
C ASN A 151 -8.93 -9.65 -10.72
N GLN A 152 -9.63 -10.53 -11.44
CA GLN A 152 -11.05 -10.79 -11.21
C GLN A 152 -11.33 -11.26 -9.77
N SER A 153 -10.44 -12.09 -9.20
CA SER A 153 -10.57 -12.55 -7.81
C SER A 153 -10.46 -11.41 -6.80
N LYS A 154 -9.66 -10.37 -7.09
CA LYS A 154 -9.50 -9.19 -6.24
C LYS A 154 -10.68 -8.24 -6.36
N ASP A 155 -11.22 -8.07 -7.55
CA ASP A 155 -12.38 -7.21 -7.80
C ASP A 155 -13.63 -7.76 -7.08
N ASN A 156 -13.77 -9.09 -7.06
CA ASN A 156 -14.88 -9.78 -6.41
C ASN A 156 -14.62 -10.11 -4.92
N LEU A 157 -13.50 -9.64 -4.34
CA LEU A 157 -13.10 -9.99 -2.97
C LEU A 157 -14.18 -9.68 -1.92
N TYR A 158 -14.88 -8.56 -2.12
CA TYR A 158 -15.89 -7.98 -1.23
C TYR A 158 -17.33 -8.27 -1.65
N ILE A 159 -17.52 -8.89 -2.81
CA ILE A 159 -18.85 -9.24 -3.31
C ILE A 159 -19.17 -10.62 -2.73
N PRO A 160 -20.27 -10.79 -1.98
CA PRO A 160 -20.72 -12.11 -1.56
C PRO A 160 -21.02 -12.95 -2.80
N ASP A 161 -20.42 -14.13 -2.92
CA ASP A 161 -20.76 -15.06 -4.00
C ASP A 161 -22.27 -15.37 -3.90
N SER A 162 -23.01 -15.31 -5.01
CA SER A 162 -24.46 -15.53 -5.03
C SER A 162 -24.89 -16.87 -4.41
N THR A 163 -23.99 -17.85 -4.38
CA THR A 163 -24.15 -19.17 -3.77
C THR A 163 -24.00 -19.18 -2.24
N THR A 164 -23.25 -18.23 -1.66
CA THR A 164 -22.98 -18.13 -0.22
C THR A 164 -23.55 -16.87 0.43
N ALA A 165 -24.13 -15.95 -0.35
CA ALA A 165 -24.64 -14.67 0.14
C ALA A 165 -25.69 -14.77 1.26
N ASP A 166 -26.43 -15.88 1.31
CA ASP A 166 -27.46 -16.16 2.31
C ASP A 166 -27.00 -17.17 3.38
N ASP A 167 -25.72 -17.55 3.41
CA ASP A 167 -25.13 -18.45 4.41
C ASP A 167 -24.64 -17.66 5.64
N PRO A 168 -25.14 -17.94 6.86
CA PRO A 168 -24.66 -17.30 8.09
C PRO A 168 -23.16 -17.44 8.34
N HIS A 169 -22.53 -18.49 7.80
CA HIS A 169 -21.09 -18.76 7.94
C HIS A 169 -20.30 -18.44 6.65
N ALA A 170 -20.85 -17.64 5.75
CA ALA A 170 -20.11 -17.16 4.60
C ALA A 170 -18.85 -16.41 5.04
N ILE A 171 -17.72 -16.71 4.41
CA ILE A 171 -16.45 -16.04 4.71
C ILE A 171 -16.47 -14.64 4.06
N GLY A 172 -17.07 -13.69 4.76
CA GLY A 172 -17.06 -12.28 4.39
C GLY A 172 -15.70 -11.64 4.66
N LEU A 173 -15.11 -11.01 3.64
CA LEU A 173 -13.89 -10.23 3.81
C LEU A 173 -14.27 -8.78 4.08
N ASN A 174 -14.83 -8.48 5.25
CA ASN A 174 -15.22 -7.11 5.57
C ASN A 174 -13.98 -6.21 5.68
N ARG A 175 -13.80 -5.30 4.72
CA ARG A 175 -12.73 -4.29 4.80
C ARG A 175 -13.09 -3.26 5.85
N VAL A 176 -12.36 -3.24 6.95
CA VAL A 176 -12.40 -2.12 7.89
C VAL A 176 -11.39 -1.08 7.41
N ILE A 177 -11.89 0.04 6.88
CA ILE A 177 -11.06 1.18 6.48
C ILE A 177 -10.88 2.09 7.69
N PHE A 178 -9.64 2.14 8.20
CA PHE A 178 -9.26 3.10 9.24
C PHE A 178 -8.99 4.45 8.59
N HIS A 179 -9.92 5.38 8.80
CA HIS A 179 -9.78 6.74 8.31
C HIS A 179 -8.80 7.52 9.20
N PRO A 180 -8.07 8.50 8.63
CA PRO A 180 -7.25 9.41 9.42
C PRO A 180 -8.07 10.08 10.53
N TYR A 181 -7.46 10.31 11.69
CA TYR A 181 -8.16 10.90 12.81
C TYR A 181 -8.52 12.36 12.52
N THR A 182 -9.75 12.71 12.86
CA THR A 182 -10.21 14.11 12.86
C THR A 182 -9.56 14.91 13.99
N PHE A 183 -9.57 16.24 13.89
CA PHE A 183 -9.11 17.13 14.95
C PHE A 183 -9.71 16.77 16.33
N LYS A 184 -11.02 16.50 16.40
CA LYS A 184 -11.71 16.17 17.66
C LYS A 184 -11.18 14.86 18.24
N GLN A 185 -11.05 13.83 17.41
CA GLN A 185 -10.53 12.52 17.82
C GLN A 185 -9.07 12.62 18.26
N LEU A 186 -8.23 13.38 17.56
CA LEU A 186 -6.84 13.60 17.98
C LEU A 186 -6.77 14.27 19.35
N ASN A 187 -7.57 15.31 19.59
CA ASN A 187 -7.61 16.01 20.86
C ASN A 187 -8.07 15.09 22.00
N GLU A 188 -9.14 14.33 21.77
CA GLU A 188 -9.65 13.35 22.73
C GLU A 188 -8.61 12.27 23.05
N ILE A 189 -7.92 11.72 22.04
CA ILE A 189 -6.87 10.71 22.22
C ILE A 189 -5.71 11.27 23.03
N VAL A 190 -5.25 12.48 22.71
CA VAL A 190 -4.12 13.14 23.40
C VAL A 190 -4.48 13.42 24.86
N GLN A 191 -5.67 13.96 25.12
CA GLN A 191 -6.15 14.22 26.47
C GLN A 191 -6.34 12.93 27.27
N ALA A 192 -6.92 11.88 26.68
CA ALA A 192 -7.14 10.60 27.34
C ALA A 192 -5.82 9.87 27.67
N ARG A 193 -4.80 10.00 26.82
CA ARG A 193 -3.52 9.28 26.98
C ARG A 193 -2.49 10.02 27.82
N LEU A 194 -2.45 11.36 27.76
CA LEU A 194 -1.44 12.18 28.42
C LEU A 194 -1.99 12.97 29.61
N GLY A 195 -3.30 12.89 29.85
CA GLY A 195 -3.93 13.28 31.10
C GLY A 195 -3.75 14.76 31.48
N PRO A 196 -3.76 15.07 32.80
CA PRO A 196 -3.60 16.43 33.30
C PRO A 196 -2.17 16.97 33.15
N ASP A 197 -1.16 16.09 33.05
CA ASP A 197 0.25 16.49 33.04
C ASP A 197 0.58 17.29 31.77
N LEU A 198 0.18 16.80 30.60
CA LEU A 198 0.36 17.55 29.35
C LEU A 198 -0.54 18.80 29.28
N SER A 199 -1.75 18.71 29.82
CA SER A 199 -2.69 19.85 29.89
C SER A 199 -2.20 20.98 30.80
N SER A 200 -1.32 20.66 31.76
CA SER A 200 -0.68 21.67 32.63
C SER A 200 0.49 22.38 31.92
N LEU A 201 1.19 21.66 31.04
CA LEU A 201 2.38 22.13 30.33
C LEU A 201 2.04 22.92 29.06
N PHE A 202 0.90 22.67 28.43
CA PHE A 202 0.48 23.35 27.21
C PHE A 202 -0.68 24.32 27.46
N ASP A 203 -0.68 25.42 26.72
CA ASP A 203 -1.90 26.22 26.57
C ASP A 203 -2.92 25.45 25.73
N LYS A 204 -4.22 25.60 26.06
CA LYS A 204 -5.31 24.91 25.34
C LYS A 204 -5.27 25.22 23.84
N ASP A 205 -5.01 26.48 23.48
CA ASP A 205 -4.93 26.93 22.09
C ASP A 205 -3.71 26.36 21.34
N ALA A 206 -2.61 26.12 22.06
CA ALA A 206 -1.39 25.55 21.49
C ALA A 206 -1.61 24.08 21.07
N LEU A 207 -2.21 23.28 21.96
CA LEU A 207 -2.51 21.87 21.69
C LEU A 207 -3.58 21.71 20.59
N ASP A 208 -4.59 22.60 20.60
CA ASP A 208 -5.61 22.65 19.56
C ASP A 208 -5.00 22.96 18.19
N LEU A 209 -4.07 23.91 18.11
CA LEU A 209 -3.38 24.25 16.87
C LEU A 209 -2.58 23.07 16.32
N ILE A 210 -1.90 22.30 17.19
CA ILE A 210 -1.17 21.09 16.81
C ILE A 210 -2.12 20.06 16.21
N CYS A 211 -3.19 19.74 16.92
CA CYS A 211 -4.15 18.74 16.47
C CYS A 211 -4.82 19.15 15.14
N ARG A 212 -5.18 20.43 14.97
CA ARG A 212 -5.74 20.94 13.71
C ARG A 212 -4.77 20.77 12.55
N LYS A 213 -3.51 21.19 12.73
CA LYS A 213 -2.50 21.11 11.68
C LYS A 213 -2.20 19.67 11.28
N VAL A 214 -2.08 18.77 12.23
CA VAL A 214 -1.80 17.34 11.94
C VAL A 214 -2.99 16.68 11.27
N SER A 215 -4.24 16.98 11.69
CA SER A 215 -5.44 16.45 11.04
C SER A 215 -5.57 16.88 9.57
N SER A 216 -5.17 18.12 9.24
CA SER A 216 -5.21 18.62 7.85
C SER A 216 -4.15 18.01 6.92
N ILE A 217 -3.09 17.42 7.48
CA ILE A 217 -1.95 16.91 6.70
C ILE A 217 -1.95 15.38 6.65
N SER A 218 -2.14 14.72 7.81
CA SER A 218 -1.94 13.26 7.93
C SER A 218 -3.00 12.54 8.76
N GLY A 219 -3.52 13.19 9.82
CA GLY A 219 -4.40 12.54 10.79
C GLY A 219 -3.73 11.42 11.61
N ASP A 220 -2.39 11.42 11.74
CA ASP A 220 -1.64 10.45 12.55
C ASP A 220 -1.36 10.98 13.96
N VAL A 221 -1.81 10.25 15.00
CA VAL A 221 -1.58 10.60 16.41
C VAL A 221 -0.08 10.63 16.74
N ARG A 222 0.73 9.73 16.17
CA ARG A 222 2.17 9.67 16.46
C ARG A 222 2.85 10.97 16.07
N ARG A 223 2.40 11.60 14.98
CA ARG A 223 2.90 12.89 14.52
C ARG A 223 2.54 14.00 15.50
N VAL A 224 1.34 13.98 16.08
CA VAL A 224 0.93 14.92 17.15
C VAL A 224 1.90 14.81 18.32
N LEU A 225 2.13 13.61 18.84
CA LEU A 225 3.01 13.38 19.98
C LEU A 225 4.45 13.83 19.72
N GLN A 226 4.97 13.54 18.52
CA GLN A 226 6.30 13.97 18.13
C GLN A 226 6.42 15.50 18.11
N ILE A 227 5.41 16.20 17.57
CA ILE A 227 5.39 17.67 17.55
C ILE A 227 5.31 18.21 18.98
N CYS A 228 4.45 17.65 19.83
CA CYS A 228 4.35 18.04 21.24
C CYS A 228 5.70 17.91 21.96
N SER A 229 6.40 16.79 21.77
CA SER A 229 7.74 16.60 22.35
C SER A 229 8.71 17.68 21.89
N GLN A 230 8.77 17.98 20.59
CA GLN A 230 9.69 19.00 20.07
C GLN A 230 9.34 20.42 20.52
N THR A 231 8.04 20.74 20.65
CA THR A 231 7.60 22.02 21.19
C THR A 231 7.98 22.19 22.66
N LEU A 232 7.96 21.10 23.44
CA LEU A 232 8.42 21.11 24.83
C LEU A 232 9.92 21.36 24.91
N ASP A 233 10.72 20.69 24.07
CA ASP A 233 12.17 20.89 24.03
C ASP A 233 12.51 22.36 23.71
N MET A 234 11.77 22.98 22.80
CA MET A 234 11.97 24.40 22.49
C MET A 234 11.55 25.33 23.62
N ALA A 235 10.44 25.04 24.30
CA ALA A 235 10.00 25.83 25.46
C ALA A 235 11.02 25.73 26.61
N GLN A 236 11.64 24.56 26.80
CA GLN A 236 12.71 24.37 27.78
C GLN A 236 13.96 25.21 27.45
N LEU A 237 14.29 25.38 26.17
CA LEU A 237 15.41 26.22 25.74
C LEU A 237 15.14 27.72 25.99
N ASP A 238 13.90 28.18 25.78
CA ASP A 238 13.56 29.60 25.90
C ASP A 238 13.52 30.08 27.38
N LYS A 239 13.50 29.20 28.39
CA LYS A 239 13.57 29.44 29.88
C LYS A 239 12.63 30.53 30.48
N LEU A 240 11.94 31.30 29.65
CA LEU A 240 11.13 32.47 29.99
C LEU A 240 9.69 32.11 30.34
N SER A 241 9.23 30.94 29.91
CA SER A 241 7.85 30.47 30.11
C SER A 241 7.81 29.09 30.75
N ASN A 242 6.99 28.95 31.80
CA ASN A 242 6.68 27.65 32.41
C ASN A 242 5.69 26.82 31.57
N LYS A 243 5.12 27.39 30.50
CA LYS A 243 4.16 26.72 29.61
C LYS A 243 4.52 26.88 28.13
N VAL A 244 4.09 25.90 27.34
CA VAL A 244 4.19 25.93 25.88
C VAL A 244 3.12 26.87 25.32
N THR A 245 3.57 28.06 24.92
CA THR A 245 2.75 29.06 24.22
C THR A 245 2.63 28.80 22.72
N LEU A 246 1.70 29.50 22.06
CA LEU A 246 1.52 29.46 20.60
C LEU A 246 2.79 29.81 19.80
N GLU A 247 3.66 30.67 20.33
CA GLU A 247 4.91 31.06 19.64
C GLU A 247 5.87 29.88 19.50
N HIS A 248 6.01 29.05 20.54
CA HIS A 248 6.82 27.83 20.46
C HIS A 248 6.25 26.85 19.44
N VAL A 249 4.92 26.74 19.34
CA VAL A 249 4.28 25.88 18.33
C VAL A 249 4.56 26.40 16.92
N GLN A 250 4.44 27.71 16.69
CA GLN A 250 4.73 28.33 15.39
C GLN A 250 6.20 28.13 14.99
N LYS A 251 7.15 28.43 15.87
CA LYS A 251 8.59 28.18 15.65
C LYS A 251 8.86 26.69 15.34
N THR A 252 8.17 25.77 16.02
CA THR A 252 8.35 24.32 15.79
C THR A 252 7.83 23.92 14.43
N PHE A 253 6.68 24.47 14.03
CA PHE A 253 6.14 24.26 12.70
C PHE A 253 6.99 24.84 11.60
N GLU A 254 7.56 26.02 11.80
CA GLU A 254 8.54 26.58 10.88
C GLU A 254 9.73 25.62 10.75
N ARG A 255 10.29 25.13 11.85
CA ARG A 255 11.41 24.17 11.79
C ARG A 255 11.03 22.84 11.11
N LEU A 256 9.83 22.31 11.39
CA LEU A 256 9.38 21.00 10.91
C LEU A 256 8.92 20.99 9.46
N TYR A 257 8.26 22.05 9.03
CA TYR A 257 7.64 22.15 7.71
C TYR A 257 8.43 23.04 6.74
N THR A 258 9.46 23.76 7.20
CA THR A 258 10.41 24.38 6.29
C THR A 258 11.18 23.28 5.57
N SER A 259 11.04 23.26 4.23
CA SER A 259 11.73 22.27 3.41
C SER A 259 13.25 22.41 3.53
N THR A 260 13.98 21.30 3.48
CA THR A 260 15.45 21.30 3.44
C THR A 260 15.99 22.15 2.29
N ARG A 261 15.26 22.21 1.16
CA ARG A 261 15.58 23.08 0.02
C ARG A 261 15.49 24.56 0.39
N THR A 262 14.46 24.96 1.14
CA THR A 262 14.31 26.34 1.63
C THR A 262 15.45 26.71 2.58
N ILE A 263 15.82 25.82 3.51
CA ILE A 263 16.97 26.02 4.41
C ILE A 263 18.25 26.17 3.60
N PHE A 264 18.45 25.30 2.61
CA PHE A 264 19.60 25.35 1.72
C PHE A 264 19.67 26.68 0.95
N ILE A 265 18.56 27.13 0.37
CA ILE A 265 18.47 28.42 -0.34
C ILE A 265 18.81 29.60 0.59
N ARG A 266 18.34 29.59 1.84
CA ARG A 266 18.65 30.64 2.82
C ARG A 266 20.14 30.72 3.18
N ASN A 267 20.85 29.59 3.11
CA ASN A 267 22.26 29.46 3.45
C ASN A 267 23.20 29.55 2.22
N LEU A 268 22.70 29.94 1.04
CA LEU A 268 23.52 30.07 -0.15
C LEU A 268 24.49 31.24 -0.08
N ASN A 269 25.63 31.10 -0.77
CA ASN A 269 26.61 32.17 -0.88
C ASN A 269 26.01 33.41 -1.56
N PRO A 270 26.48 34.64 -1.25
CA PRO A 270 25.91 35.88 -1.81
C PRO A 270 25.91 35.88 -3.35
N THR A 271 26.95 35.34 -3.96
CA THR A 271 27.07 35.21 -5.42
C THR A 271 26.06 34.23 -6.02
N GLN A 272 25.86 33.08 -5.37
CA GLN A 272 24.87 32.08 -5.78
C GLN A 272 23.45 32.61 -5.61
N ARG A 273 23.21 33.39 -4.55
CA ARG A 273 21.93 34.04 -4.28
C ARG A 273 21.59 35.09 -5.34
N LYS A 274 22.51 36.01 -5.68
CA LYS A 274 22.28 37.00 -6.75
C LYS A 274 21.94 36.31 -8.09
N VAL A 275 22.59 35.17 -8.40
CA VAL A 275 22.26 34.39 -9.60
C VAL A 275 20.85 33.80 -9.54
N LEU A 276 20.40 33.30 -8.37
CA LEU A 276 19.01 32.84 -8.19
C LEU A 276 17.98 33.97 -8.24
N GLU A 277 18.31 35.16 -7.74
CA GLU A 277 17.48 36.36 -7.85
C GLU A 277 17.35 36.80 -9.31
N ALA A 278 18.44 36.78 -10.08
CA ALA A 278 18.40 37.04 -11.53
C ALA A 278 17.56 35.99 -12.29
N ILE A 279 17.64 34.71 -11.90
CA ILE A 279 16.77 33.65 -12.44
C ILE A 279 15.31 33.91 -12.09
N GLN A 280 15.02 34.30 -10.84
CA GLN A 280 13.67 34.66 -10.40
C GLN A 280 13.11 35.81 -11.23
N ASP A 281 13.88 36.88 -11.44
CA ASP A 281 13.42 38.06 -12.18
C ASP A 281 13.13 37.73 -13.65
N GLU A 282 13.99 36.93 -14.28
CA GLU A 282 13.79 36.52 -15.67
C GLU A 282 12.56 35.61 -15.83
N LEU A 283 12.36 34.66 -14.90
CA LEU A 283 11.17 33.80 -14.89
C LEU A 283 9.88 34.57 -14.54
N SER A 284 9.97 35.60 -13.69
CA SER A 284 8.83 36.44 -13.31
C SER A 284 8.42 37.39 -14.45
N TYR A 285 9.38 37.86 -15.24
CA TYR A 285 9.14 38.71 -16.41
C TYR A 285 8.54 37.93 -17.58
N GLY A 286 9.02 36.70 -17.82
CA GLY A 286 8.51 35.83 -18.87
C GLY A 286 7.20 35.16 -18.47
N LYS A 287 6.06 35.85 -18.60
CA LYS A 287 4.67 35.36 -18.40
C LYS A 287 4.50 33.82 -18.58
N GLY A 288 4.74 33.04 -17.52
CA GLY A 288 4.54 31.58 -17.50
C GLY A 288 5.62 30.72 -18.18
N ARG A 289 6.81 31.24 -18.50
CA ARG A 289 7.94 30.41 -18.95
C ARG A 289 8.62 29.76 -17.75
N GLU A 290 8.67 28.43 -17.73
CA GLU A 290 9.40 27.66 -16.69
C GLU A 290 10.88 27.43 -17.02
N ILE A 291 11.33 27.92 -18.19
CA ILE A 291 12.67 27.67 -18.74
C ILE A 291 13.33 29.01 -19.08
N THR A 292 14.57 29.19 -18.62
CA THR A 292 15.45 30.33 -18.96
C THR A 292 16.72 29.83 -19.63
N THR A 293 17.55 30.73 -20.17
CA THR A 293 18.88 30.39 -20.72
C THR A 293 19.98 31.07 -19.93
N ILE A 294 21.18 30.48 -19.91
CA ILE A 294 22.34 31.08 -19.22
C ILE A 294 22.68 32.47 -19.77
N SER A 295 22.49 32.70 -21.08
CA SER A 295 22.66 34.04 -21.68
C SER A 295 21.69 35.08 -21.08
N ALA A 296 20.41 34.73 -20.93
CA ALA A 296 19.40 35.64 -20.41
C ALA A 296 19.64 35.96 -18.92
N ILE A 297 20.09 34.96 -18.15
CA ILE A 297 20.49 35.15 -16.75
C ILE A 297 21.70 36.09 -16.67
N TYR A 298 22.69 35.91 -17.54
CA TYR A 298 23.88 36.75 -17.58
C TYR A 298 23.56 38.21 -17.93
N ASP A 299 22.61 38.46 -18.83
CA ASP A 299 22.22 39.82 -19.21
C ASP A 299 21.48 40.58 -18.09
N ARG A 300 20.96 39.88 -17.08
CA ARG A 300 20.34 40.48 -15.88
C ARG A 300 21.34 40.79 -14.76
N LEU A 301 22.56 40.26 -14.85
CA LEU A 301 23.60 40.45 -13.84
C LEU A 301 24.53 41.60 -14.22
N ASP A 302 25.17 42.21 -13.22
CA ASP A 302 26.19 43.24 -13.47
C ASP A 302 27.44 42.60 -14.10
N LYS A 303 27.71 42.99 -15.37
CA LYS A 303 28.82 42.51 -16.19
C LYS A 303 30.19 42.89 -15.62
N LYS A 304 30.26 43.82 -14.66
CA LYS A 304 31.49 44.17 -13.94
C LYS A 304 31.82 43.21 -12.81
N GLU A 305 30.81 42.60 -12.18
CA GLU A 305 31.00 41.71 -11.01
C GLU A 305 31.03 40.23 -11.40
N TYR A 306 30.37 39.84 -12.49
CA TYR A 306 30.19 38.42 -12.85
C TYR A 306 30.72 38.13 -14.26
N SER A 307 31.59 37.11 -14.37
CA SER A 307 31.97 36.55 -15.67
C SER A 307 30.94 35.52 -16.15
N PHE A 308 30.76 35.40 -17.47
CA PHE A 308 29.88 34.37 -18.06
C PHE A 308 30.26 32.94 -17.59
N THR A 309 31.57 32.68 -17.42
CA THR A 309 32.10 31.42 -16.91
C THR A 309 31.74 31.17 -15.44
N ASP A 310 31.71 32.21 -14.61
CA ASP A 310 31.32 32.10 -13.21
C ASP A 310 29.82 31.82 -13.05
N VAL A 311 28.97 32.50 -13.81
CA VAL A 311 27.52 32.24 -13.82
C VAL A 311 27.24 30.79 -14.24
N ARG A 312 27.93 30.29 -15.28
CA ARG A 312 27.82 28.89 -15.69
C ARG A 312 28.25 27.91 -14.60
N ARG A 313 29.38 28.19 -13.91
CA ARG A 313 29.88 27.35 -12.81
C ARG A 313 28.88 27.33 -11.64
N ILE A 314 28.30 28.48 -11.31
CA ILE A 314 27.28 28.60 -10.26
C ILE A 314 26.01 27.83 -10.64
N CYS A 315 25.51 27.98 -11.87
CA CYS A 315 24.36 27.22 -12.36
C CYS A 315 24.61 25.70 -12.31
N ALA A 316 25.82 25.25 -12.65
CA ALA A 316 26.21 23.85 -12.55
C ALA A 316 26.24 23.35 -11.09
N GLN A 317 26.75 24.16 -10.16
CA GLN A 317 26.73 23.84 -8.73
C GLN A 317 25.31 23.75 -8.19
N LEU A 318 24.45 24.72 -8.50
CA LEU A 318 23.04 24.73 -8.10
C LEU A 318 22.26 23.56 -8.72
N SER A 319 22.64 23.12 -9.92
CA SER A 319 22.10 21.92 -10.54
C SER A 319 22.54 20.64 -9.85
N ALA A 320 23.83 20.55 -9.45
CA ALA A 320 24.33 19.43 -8.65
C ALA A 320 23.65 19.33 -7.28
N CYS A 321 23.26 20.46 -6.69
CA CYS A 321 22.45 20.51 -5.46
C CYS A 321 20.96 20.22 -5.67
N GLY A 322 20.53 19.96 -6.91
CA GLY A 322 19.13 19.63 -7.25
C GLY A 322 18.16 20.81 -7.22
N LEU A 323 18.65 22.06 -7.20
CA LEU A 323 17.79 23.25 -7.31
C LEU A 323 17.46 23.57 -8.78
N LEU A 324 18.40 23.29 -9.69
CA LEU A 324 18.27 23.55 -11.13
C LEU A 324 18.38 22.25 -11.94
N LEU A 325 17.70 22.22 -13.07
CA LEU A 325 17.86 21.22 -14.12
C LEU A 325 18.49 21.92 -15.32
N LEU A 326 19.70 21.50 -15.66
CA LEU A 326 20.42 21.95 -16.85
C LEU A 326 20.22 20.93 -17.96
N ASP A 327 19.80 21.39 -19.13
CA ASP A 327 19.74 20.53 -20.31
C ASP A 327 21.16 20.24 -20.84
N LYS A 328 21.39 18.99 -21.25
CA LYS A 328 22.67 18.52 -21.82
C LYS A 328 22.67 18.55 -23.35
N SER A 329 21.52 18.84 -23.98
CA SER A 329 21.27 18.74 -25.43
C SER A 329 21.79 19.93 -26.27
N SER A 330 22.17 21.05 -25.64
CA SER A 330 22.44 22.28 -26.38
C SER A 330 23.85 22.29 -27.00
N ASN A 331 23.94 22.26 -28.34
CA ASN A 331 25.19 22.42 -29.11
C ASN A 331 25.90 23.79 -28.90
N SER A 332 25.27 24.74 -28.20
CA SER A 332 25.86 26.04 -27.88
C SER A 332 25.85 26.26 -26.37
N ILE A 333 27.05 26.45 -25.80
CA ILE A 333 27.31 26.70 -24.37
C ILE A 333 26.52 27.92 -23.86
N ALA A 334 26.20 28.88 -24.75
CA ALA A 334 25.44 30.09 -24.43
C ALA A 334 23.92 29.89 -24.36
N ARG A 335 23.38 28.88 -25.06
CA ARG A 335 21.94 28.59 -25.14
C ARG A 335 21.50 27.43 -24.24
N GLN A 336 22.34 27.06 -23.28
CA GLN A 336 21.99 26.02 -22.33
C GLN A 336 20.74 26.46 -21.55
N SER A 337 19.69 25.63 -21.61
CA SER A 337 18.43 25.88 -20.93
C SER A 337 18.52 25.46 -19.47
N VAL A 338 17.94 26.30 -18.61
CA VAL A 338 17.91 26.19 -17.17
C VAL A 338 16.44 26.13 -16.73
N ARG A 339 16.08 25.11 -15.97
CA ARG A 339 14.75 24.96 -15.36
C ARG A 339 14.87 24.84 -13.86
N LEU A 340 13.92 25.41 -13.11
CA LEU A 340 13.84 25.21 -11.67
C LEU A 340 13.31 23.80 -11.34
N SER A 341 13.91 23.13 -10.35
CA SER A 341 13.38 21.86 -9.80
C SER A 341 12.21 22.07 -8.82
N MET A 342 11.79 23.32 -8.62
CA MET A 342 10.72 23.71 -7.71
C MET A 342 9.88 24.85 -8.29
N PRO A 343 8.61 24.96 -7.87
CA PRO A 343 7.77 26.11 -8.24
C PRO A 343 8.40 27.45 -7.85
N ILE A 344 8.27 28.44 -8.74
CA ILE A 344 8.85 29.79 -8.55
C ILE A 344 8.38 30.47 -7.26
N HIS A 345 7.12 30.28 -6.85
CA HIS A 345 6.59 30.90 -5.62
C HIS A 345 7.31 30.40 -4.35
N LEU A 346 7.78 29.15 -4.34
CA LEU A 346 8.58 28.62 -3.23
C LEU A 346 10.00 29.19 -3.23
N LEU A 347 10.56 29.49 -4.40
CA LEU A 347 11.85 30.16 -4.51
C LEU A 347 11.76 31.60 -3.99
N ILE A 348 10.71 32.34 -4.39
CA ILE A 348 10.43 33.69 -3.90
C ILE A 348 10.25 33.69 -2.37
N PHE A 349 9.47 32.74 -1.84
CA PHE A 349 9.30 32.59 -0.40
C PHE A 349 10.63 32.30 0.32
N ALA A 350 11.46 31.44 -0.25
CA ALA A 350 12.76 31.10 0.34
C ALA A 350 13.73 32.29 0.35
N LEU A 351 13.71 33.15 -0.68
CA LEU A 351 14.59 34.30 -0.81
C LEU A 351 14.17 35.50 0.06
N LYS A 352 12.87 35.69 0.34
CA LYS A 352 12.36 36.86 1.11
C LYS A 352 12.68 36.85 2.61
N ASN A 353 12.76 35.70 3.28
CA ASN A 353 12.82 35.61 4.75
C ASN A 353 14.24 35.67 5.35
N ASN A 354 15.11 36.57 4.90
CA ASN A 354 16.48 36.72 5.42
C ASN A 354 16.79 38.15 5.94
N ASN A 355 15.77 38.93 6.30
CA ASN A 355 15.96 40.19 7.03
C ASN A 355 15.67 40.00 8.51
#